data_AF-A0A950P8Q0-F1
#
_entry.id   AF-A0A950P8Q0-F1
#
_cell.length_a   1.000
_cell.length_b   1.000
_cell.length_c   1.000
_cell.angle_alpha   90.00
_cell.angle_beta   90.00
_cell.angle_gamma   90.00
#
_symmetry.space_group_name_H-M   'P 1'
#
loop_
_entity.id
_entity.type
_entity.pdbx_description
1 polymer ?
#
loop_
_entity_poly.entity_id
_entity_poly.type
_entity_poly.pdbx_seq_one_letter_code
_entity_poly.pdbx_strand_id
1 'polypeptide(L)'
;MHVLADPEFWVLLAVLVFIAIVWKPMRRFIVGTLDQRAIRIQGELEEARKLREEAEQLLAEYQKRQREAAAEAQSIVAHAREEAERIASQAARDLEQSLERRQRLAEERIAQAESKAMAEIRAAAVDVAIDAARQVIVSEFDERRGAALLDSAIASLPQRLR
;
A
#
# COMPACT_ATOMS: atom_id res chain seq x y z
N MET A 1 -41.91 -58.54 -92.67
CA MET A 1 -42.46 -58.16 -91.35
C MET A 1 -41.85 -59.07 -90.27
N HIS A 2 -40.56 -58.90 -89.94
CA HIS A 2 -39.86 -59.80 -88.99
C HIS A 2 -39.24 -59.08 -87.77
N VAL A 3 -39.15 -57.75 -87.80
CA VAL A 3 -38.55 -56.96 -86.71
C VAL A 3 -39.33 -57.03 -85.39
N LEU A 4 -40.63 -57.36 -85.45
CA LEU A 4 -41.49 -57.48 -84.27
C LEU A 4 -41.50 -58.88 -83.64
N ALA A 5 -40.93 -59.88 -84.32
CA ALA A 5 -40.87 -61.27 -83.86
C ALA A 5 -39.48 -61.67 -83.31
N ASP A 6 -38.47 -60.81 -83.48
CA ASP A 6 -37.13 -61.04 -82.93
C ASP A 6 -37.07 -60.71 -81.43
N PRO A 7 -36.71 -61.67 -80.56
CA PRO A 7 -36.56 -61.44 -79.12
C PRO A 7 -35.55 -60.33 -78.78
N GLU A 8 -34.53 -60.15 -79.61
CA GLU A 8 -33.49 -59.12 -79.43
C GLU A 8 -34.05 -57.69 -79.49
N PHE A 9 -35.06 -57.44 -80.33
CA PHE A 9 -35.73 -56.13 -80.41
C PHE A 9 -36.47 -55.78 -79.12
N TRP A 10 -37.18 -56.75 -78.55
CA TRP A 10 -37.89 -56.56 -77.27
C TRP A 10 -36.94 -56.42 -76.09
N VAL A 11 -35.78 -57.11 -76.10
CA VAL A 11 -34.72 -56.92 -75.10
C VAL A 11 -34.12 -55.52 -75.19
N LEU A 12 -33.79 -55.03 -76.39
CA LEU A 12 -33.28 -53.68 -76.60
C LEU A 12 -34.30 -52.62 -76.13
N LEU A 13 -35.58 -52.81 -76.46
CA LEU A 13 -36.66 -51.93 -76.03
C LEU A 13 -36.81 -51.92 -74.50
N ALA A 14 -36.76 -53.09 -73.86
CA ALA A 14 -36.81 -53.20 -72.41
C ALA A 14 -35.61 -52.51 -71.72
N VAL A 15 -34.40 -52.63 -72.28
CA VAL A 15 -33.20 -51.93 -71.77
C VAL A 15 -33.34 -50.41 -71.93
N LEU A 16 -33.83 -49.93 -73.08
CA LEU A 16 -34.07 -48.49 -73.30
C LEU A 16 -35.11 -47.93 -72.34
N VAL A 17 -36.22 -48.64 -72.13
CA VAL A 17 -37.26 -48.25 -71.17
C VAL A 17 -36.72 -48.28 -69.74
N PHE A 18 -35.94 -49.30 -69.37
CA PHE A 18 -35.28 -49.39 -68.07
C PHE A 18 -34.32 -48.21 -67.82
N ILE A 19 -33.46 -47.90 -68.80
CA ILE A 19 -32.55 -46.75 -68.72
C ILE A 19 -33.35 -45.46 -68.59
N ALA A 20 -34.41 -45.26 -69.37
CA ALA A 20 -35.24 -44.05 -69.31
C ALA A 20 -35.89 -43.87 -67.93
N ILE A 21 -36.37 -44.95 -67.31
CA ILE A 21 -36.98 -44.92 -65.97
C ILE A 21 -35.92 -44.66 -64.89
N VAL A 22 -34.73 -45.26 -64.98
CA VAL A 22 -33.67 -45.17 -63.97
C VAL A 22 -32.85 -43.87 -64.07
N TRP A 23 -32.75 -43.27 -65.26
CA TRP A 23 -31.92 -42.08 -65.50
C TRP A 23 -32.29 -40.89 -64.59
N LYS A 24 -33.60 -40.62 -64.44
CA LYS A 24 -34.09 -39.49 -63.63
C LYS A 24 -33.84 -39.65 -62.12
N PRO A 25 -34.19 -40.78 -61.47
CA PRO A 25 -33.88 -41.00 -60.05
C PRO A 25 -32.38 -41.14 -59.79
N MET A 26 -31.63 -41.82 -60.65
CA MET A 26 -30.18 -42.00 -60.50
C MET A 26 -29.44 -40.64 -60.55
N ARG A 27 -29.77 -39.79 -61.53
CA ARG A 27 -29.19 -38.44 -61.61
C ARG A 27 -29.52 -37.60 -60.38
N ARG A 28 -30.77 -37.65 -59.91
CA ARG A 28 -31.21 -36.88 -58.73
C ARG A 28 -30.48 -37.32 -57.46
N PHE A 29 -30.25 -38.62 -57.29
CA PHE A 29 -29.51 -39.16 -56.14
C PHE A 29 -28.03 -38.74 -56.16
N ILE A 30 -27.36 -38.88 -57.31
CA ILE A 30 -25.94 -38.50 -57.45
C ILE A 30 -25.75 -37.00 -57.20
N VAL A 31 -26.56 -36.14 -57.84
CA VAL A 31 -26.45 -34.69 -57.64
C VAL A 31 -26.79 -34.31 -56.20
N GLY A 32 -27.86 -34.86 -55.61
CA GLY A 32 -28.24 -34.55 -54.24
C GLY A 32 -27.18 -34.94 -53.19
N THR A 33 -26.49 -36.06 -53.38
CA THR A 33 -25.39 -36.46 -52.47
C THR A 33 -24.15 -35.58 -52.60
N LEU A 34 -23.84 -35.11 -53.82
CA LEU A 34 -22.75 -34.15 -54.04
C LEU A 34 -23.09 -32.77 -53.46
N ASP A 35 -24.32 -32.29 -53.63
CA ASP A 35 -24.78 -31.02 -53.04
C ASP A 35 -24.74 -31.08 -51.51
N GLN A 36 -25.19 -32.17 -50.90
CA GLN A 36 -25.09 -32.36 -49.44
C GLN A 36 -23.64 -32.34 -48.94
N ARG A 37 -22.72 -32.95 -49.68
CA ARG A 37 -21.28 -32.89 -49.35
C ARG A 37 -20.74 -31.48 -49.48
N ALA A 38 -21.08 -30.76 -50.56
CA ALA A 38 -20.66 -29.39 -50.77
C ALA A 38 -21.15 -28.47 -49.65
N ILE A 39 -22.43 -28.57 -49.26
CA ILE A 39 -23.01 -27.82 -48.14
C ILE A 39 -22.30 -28.14 -46.83
N ARG A 40 -22.03 -29.42 -46.56
CA ARG A 40 -21.30 -29.82 -45.34
C ARG A 40 -19.89 -29.22 -45.30
N ILE A 41 -19.13 -29.37 -46.38
CA ILE A 41 -17.76 -28.84 -46.47
C ILE A 41 -17.77 -27.32 -46.33
N GLN A 42 -18.72 -26.63 -46.95
CA GLN A 42 -18.86 -25.19 -46.81
C GLN A 42 -19.15 -24.81 -45.35
N GLY A 43 -20.05 -25.52 -44.66
CA GLY A 43 -20.33 -25.30 -43.24
C GLY A 43 -19.09 -25.52 -42.36
N GLU A 44 -18.36 -26.61 -42.57
CA GLU A 44 -17.11 -26.91 -41.85
C GLU A 44 -16.04 -25.83 -42.08
N LEU A 45 -15.93 -25.31 -43.32
CA LEU A 45 -14.98 -24.23 -43.65
C LEU A 45 -15.38 -22.89 -43.03
N GLU A 46 -16.68 -22.57 -42.99
CA GLU A 46 -17.19 -21.37 -42.34
C GLU A 46 -16.98 -21.42 -40.81
N GLU A 47 -17.25 -22.57 -40.20
CA GLU A 47 -17.00 -22.79 -38.77
C GLU A 47 -15.50 -22.71 -38.45
N ALA A 48 -14.64 -23.34 -39.26
CA ALA A 48 -13.20 -23.26 -39.08
C ALA A 48 -12.66 -21.82 -39.22
N ARG A 49 -13.20 -21.03 -40.17
CA ARG A 49 -12.86 -19.61 -40.31
C ARG A 49 -13.28 -18.82 -39.08
N LYS A 50 -14.52 -19.02 -38.62
CA LYS A 50 -15.04 -18.35 -37.42
C LYS A 50 -14.20 -18.68 -36.19
N LEU A 51 -13.87 -19.94 -35.98
CA LEU A 51 -13.04 -20.39 -34.87
C LEU A 51 -11.64 -19.79 -34.92
N ARG A 52 -11.07 -19.65 -36.12
CA ARG A 52 -9.78 -18.99 -36.32
C ARG A 52 -9.86 -17.50 -35.99
N GLU A 53 -10.89 -16.79 -36.44
CA GLU A 53 -11.10 -15.38 -36.13
C GLU A 53 -11.28 -15.16 -34.61
N GLU A 54 -12.07 -16.01 -33.95
CA GLU A 54 -12.24 -15.98 -32.49
C GLU A 54 -10.91 -16.23 -31.76
N ALA A 55 -10.11 -17.19 -32.23
CA ALA A 55 -8.78 -17.45 -31.65
C ALA A 55 -7.81 -16.29 -31.85
N GLU A 56 -7.81 -15.64 -33.01
CA GLU A 56 -7.00 -14.46 -33.29
C GLU A 56 -7.41 -13.27 -32.42
N GLN A 57 -8.72 -13.04 -32.25
CA GLN A 57 -9.26 -12.01 -31.36
C GLN A 57 -8.88 -12.27 -29.91
N LEU A 58 -9.04 -13.51 -29.45
CA LEU A 58 -8.69 -13.90 -28.09
C LEU A 58 -7.18 -13.72 -27.84
N LEU A 59 -6.33 -14.13 -28.79
CA LEU A 59 -4.89 -13.94 -28.69
C LEU A 59 -4.53 -12.45 -28.59
N ALA A 60 -5.13 -11.60 -29.43
CA ALA A 60 -4.89 -10.16 -29.39
C ALA A 60 -5.33 -9.55 -28.05
N GLU A 61 -6.47 -10.00 -27.51
CA GLU A 61 -6.94 -9.57 -26.20
C GLU A 61 -5.99 -10.00 -25.08
N TYR A 62 -5.52 -11.25 -25.07
CA TYR A 62 -4.55 -11.73 -24.08
C TYR A 62 -3.22 -10.97 -24.16
N GLN A 63 -2.71 -10.71 -25.37
CA GLN A 63 -1.49 -9.92 -25.55
C GLN A 63 -1.67 -8.48 -25.04
N LYS A 64 -2.83 -7.87 -25.28
CA LYS A 64 -3.17 -6.55 -24.75
C LYS A 64 -3.22 -6.57 -23.22
N ARG A 65 -3.98 -7.50 -22.63
CA ARG A 65 -4.08 -7.69 -21.17
C ARG A 65 -2.72 -7.95 -20.53
N GLN A 66 -1.85 -8.72 -21.17
CA GLN A 66 -0.51 -8.99 -20.68
C GLN A 66 0.35 -7.71 -20.63
N ARG A 67 0.28 -6.86 -21.66
CA ARG A 67 0.99 -5.57 -21.69
C ARG A 67 0.44 -4.60 -20.65
N GLU A 68 -0.89 -4.53 -20.51
CA GLU A 68 -1.55 -3.70 -19.50
C GLU A 68 -1.17 -4.15 -18.09
N ALA A 69 -1.23 -5.45 -17.80
CA ALA A 69 -0.83 -6.00 -16.50
C ALA A 69 0.66 -5.74 -16.19
N ALA A 70 1.54 -5.84 -17.19
CA ALA A 70 2.96 -5.52 -17.01
C ALA A 70 3.18 -4.02 -16.71
N ALA A 71 2.46 -3.13 -17.41
CA ALA A 71 2.52 -1.69 -17.17
C ALA A 71 1.93 -1.32 -15.79
N GLU A 72 0.82 -1.93 -15.41
CA GLU A 72 0.19 -1.75 -14.10
C GLU A 72 1.11 -2.22 -12.97
N ALA A 73 1.74 -3.39 -13.11
CA ALA A 73 2.71 -3.87 -12.14
C ALA A 73 3.91 -2.92 -11.98
N GLN A 74 4.43 -2.37 -13.09
CA GLN A 74 5.49 -1.36 -13.03
C GLN A 74 5.04 -0.08 -12.33
N SER A 75 3.82 0.38 -12.62
CA SER A 75 3.21 1.54 -11.96
C SER A 75 3.04 1.32 -10.45
N ILE A 76 2.54 0.16 -10.04
CA ILE A 76 2.41 -0.22 -8.62
C ILE A 76 3.76 -0.17 -7.92
N VAL A 77 4.81 -0.74 -8.53
CA VAL A 77 6.15 -0.73 -7.94
C VAL A 77 6.72 0.70 -7.87
N ALA A 78 6.50 1.52 -8.89
CA ALA A 78 6.94 2.91 -8.90
C ALA A 78 6.24 3.72 -7.78
N HIS A 79 4.91 3.64 -7.68
CA HIS A 79 4.14 4.29 -6.63
C HIS A 79 4.53 3.80 -5.23
N ALA A 80 4.77 2.50 -5.05
CA ALA A 80 5.21 1.97 -3.76
C ALA A 80 6.59 2.52 -3.35
N ARG A 81 7.50 2.73 -4.29
CA ARG A 81 8.82 3.33 -4.03
C ARG A 81 8.70 4.81 -3.66
N GLU A 82 7.93 5.57 -4.45
CA GLU A 82 7.68 6.99 -4.17
C GLU A 82 7.03 7.18 -2.80
N GLU A 83 6.04 6.36 -2.47
CA GLU A 83 5.37 6.40 -1.18
C GLU A 83 6.31 6.00 -0.03
N ALA A 84 7.16 4.99 -0.23
CA ALA A 84 8.18 4.62 0.75
C ALA A 84 9.19 5.75 1.00
N GLU A 85 9.66 6.42 -0.05
CA GLU A 85 10.55 7.59 0.07
C GLU A 85 9.85 8.74 0.80
N ARG A 86 8.58 9.00 0.48
CA ARG A 86 7.77 10.01 1.16
C ARG A 86 7.63 9.72 2.64
N ILE A 87 7.28 8.49 3.01
CA ILE A 87 7.17 8.04 4.40
C ILE A 87 8.52 8.16 5.12
N ALA A 88 9.61 7.72 4.50
CA ALA A 88 10.95 7.82 5.07
C ALA A 88 11.34 9.29 5.33
N SER A 89 11.08 10.18 4.38
CA SER A 89 11.35 11.62 4.53
C SER A 89 10.51 12.26 5.64
N GLN A 90 9.25 11.84 5.80
CA GLN A 90 8.38 12.34 6.85
C GLN A 90 8.84 11.82 8.21
N ALA A 91 9.14 10.53 8.32
CA ALA A 91 9.64 9.92 9.54
C ALA A 91 10.97 10.55 10.00
N ALA A 92 11.87 10.87 9.06
CA ALA A 92 13.12 11.57 9.36
C ALA A 92 12.86 12.97 9.96
N ARG A 93 11.95 13.74 9.36
CA ARG A 93 11.55 15.06 9.86
C ARG A 93 10.90 14.99 11.24
N ASP A 94 10.00 14.04 11.44
CA ASP A 94 9.32 13.84 12.72
C ASP A 94 10.31 13.41 13.82
N LEU A 95 11.28 12.57 13.46
CA LEU A 95 12.35 12.15 14.36
C LEU A 95 13.25 13.33 14.75
N GLU A 96 13.67 14.15 13.80
CA GLU A 96 14.49 15.34 14.05
C GLU A 96 13.78 16.30 15.00
N GLN A 97 12.50 16.61 14.75
CA GLN A 97 11.70 17.44 15.65
C GLN A 97 11.53 16.81 17.04
N SER A 98 11.40 15.49 17.14
CA SER A 98 11.31 14.78 18.42
C SER A 98 12.61 14.87 19.20
N LEU A 99 13.75 14.71 18.51
CA LEU A 99 15.08 14.86 19.11
C LEU A 99 15.31 16.29 19.58
N GLU A 100 14.96 17.30 18.78
CA GLU A 100 15.09 18.71 19.18
C GLU A 100 14.25 19.02 20.43
N ARG A 101 13.00 18.56 20.49
CA ARG A 101 12.16 18.70 21.69
C ARG A 101 12.77 18.02 22.90
N ARG A 102 13.31 16.80 22.74
CA ARG A 102 13.96 16.06 23.82
C ARG A 102 15.23 16.75 24.30
N GLN A 103 16.00 17.33 23.39
CA GLN A 103 17.20 18.09 23.72
C GLN A 103 16.84 19.32 24.55
N ARG A 104 15.87 20.13 24.10
CA ARG A 104 15.41 21.31 24.86
C ARG A 104 14.90 20.93 26.25
N LEU A 105 14.11 19.86 26.37
CA LEU A 105 13.65 19.37 27.68
C LEU A 105 14.79 18.91 28.58
N ALA A 106 15.84 18.32 28.02
CA ALA A 106 17.03 17.92 28.78
C ALA A 106 17.82 19.16 29.26
N GLU A 107 18.01 20.15 28.38
CA GLU A 107 18.65 21.43 28.70
C GLU A 107 17.89 22.18 29.80
N GLU A 108 16.56 22.27 29.70
CA GLU A 108 15.69 22.87 30.73
C GLU A 108 15.81 22.14 32.08
N ARG A 109 15.86 20.80 32.06
CA ARG A 109 16.06 20.00 33.29
C ARG A 109 17.43 20.23 33.92
N ILE A 110 18.48 20.33 33.10
CA ILE A 110 19.83 20.65 33.58
C ILE A 110 19.84 22.03 34.22
N ALA A 111 19.28 23.05 33.56
CA ALA A 111 19.21 24.40 34.10
C ALA A 111 18.42 24.47 35.42
N GLN A 112 17.30 23.74 35.53
CA GLN A 112 16.57 23.63 36.79
C GLN A 112 17.39 22.93 37.88
N ALA A 113 18.10 21.85 37.56
CA ALA A 113 18.94 21.14 38.51
C ALA A 113 20.11 22.03 38.99
N GLU A 114 20.74 22.79 38.10
CA GLU A 114 21.79 23.76 38.44
C GLU A 114 21.27 24.85 39.36
N SER A 115 20.12 25.46 39.03
CA SER A 115 19.51 26.48 39.88
C SER A 115 19.17 25.92 41.27
N LYS A 116 18.69 24.68 41.34
CA LYS A 116 18.39 24.01 42.61
C LYS A 116 19.65 23.75 43.42
N ALA A 117 20.71 23.22 42.80
CA ALA A 117 21.99 22.99 43.45
C ALA A 117 22.61 24.30 43.97
N MET A 118 22.53 25.39 43.20
CA MET A 118 22.98 26.71 43.63
C MET A 118 22.19 27.24 44.83
N ALA A 119 20.87 27.01 44.86
CA ALA A 119 20.04 27.37 46.01
C ALA A 119 20.41 26.55 47.26
N GLU A 120 20.66 25.24 47.10
CA GLU A 120 21.10 24.36 48.19
C GLU A 120 22.47 24.76 48.75
N ILE A 121 23.44 25.10 47.89
CA ILE A 121 24.76 25.59 48.33
C ILE A 121 24.63 26.91 49.10
N ARG A 122 23.79 27.84 48.62
CA ARG A 122 23.55 29.11 49.33
C ARG A 122 22.90 28.88 50.69
N ALA A 123 21.91 27.99 50.79
CA ALA A 123 21.28 27.65 52.05
C ALA A 123 22.31 27.06 53.03
N ALA A 124 23.12 26.09 52.60
CA ALA A 124 24.17 25.51 53.43
C ALA A 124 25.21 26.54 53.88
N ALA A 125 25.60 27.49 53.01
CA ALA A 125 26.52 28.56 53.37
C ALA A 125 25.92 29.52 54.41
N VAL A 126 24.62 29.83 54.31
CA VAL A 126 23.90 30.64 55.31
C VAL A 126 23.86 29.91 56.65
N ASP A 127 23.56 28.62 56.66
CA ASP A 127 23.54 27.81 57.90
C ASP A 127 24.92 27.80 58.58
N VAL A 128 26.00 27.57 57.82
CA VAL A 128 27.38 27.63 58.34
C VAL A 128 27.73 29.03 58.87
N ALA A 129 27.30 30.09 58.19
CA ALA A 129 27.54 31.46 58.65
C ALA A 129 26.79 31.79 59.94
N ILE A 130 25.54 31.30 60.10
CA ILE A 130 24.75 31.44 61.32
C ILE A 130 25.41 30.68 62.47
N ASP A 131 25.89 29.46 62.24
CA ASP A 131 26.57 28.66 63.25
C ASP A 131 27.90 29.29 63.69
N ALA A 132 28.69 29.81 62.75
CA ALA A 132 29.92 30.55 63.06
C ALA A 132 29.61 31.83 63.86
N ALA A 133 28.59 32.60 63.46
CA ALA A 133 28.16 33.79 64.19
C ALA A 133 27.69 33.44 65.61
N ARG A 134 26.95 32.34 65.78
CA ARG A 134 26.55 31.82 67.10
C ARG A 134 27.77 31.49 67.96
N GLN A 135 28.78 30.81 67.42
CA GLN A 135 30.02 30.49 68.14
C GLN A 135 30.75 31.75 68.58
N VAL A 136 30.91 32.74 67.69
CA VAL A 136 31.56 34.02 68.03
C VAL A 136 30.78 34.76 69.12
N ILE A 137 29.44 34.81 69.03
CA ILE A 137 28.60 35.44 70.07
C ILE A 137 28.82 34.75 71.41
N VAL A 138 28.86 33.42 71.45
CA VAL A 138 29.07 32.66 72.70
C VAL A 138 30.48 32.87 73.25
N SER A 139 31.53 32.91 72.41
CA SER A 139 32.90 33.12 72.87
C SER A 139 33.17 34.54 73.37
N GLU A 140 32.48 35.53 72.80
CA GLU A 140 32.59 36.95 73.18
C GLU A 140 31.57 37.37 74.26
N PHE A 141 30.74 36.43 74.75
CA PHE A 141 29.72 36.66 75.77
C PHE A 141 30.34 36.72 77.17
N ASP A 142 30.44 37.93 77.71
CA ASP A 142 30.83 38.28 79.07
C ASP A 142 29.59 38.79 79.83
N GLU A 143 29.45 38.52 81.14
CA GLU A 143 28.41 39.07 82.02
C GLU A 143 28.18 40.59 81.84
N ARG A 144 29.24 41.37 81.59
CA ARG A 144 29.16 42.82 81.32
C ARG A 144 28.48 43.15 79.99
N ARG A 145 28.76 42.39 78.93
CA ARG A 145 28.11 42.58 77.61
C ARG A 145 26.68 42.08 77.62
N GLY A 146 26.39 41.01 78.35
CA GLY A 146 25.03 40.53 78.58
C GLY A 146 24.15 41.56 79.28
N ALA A 147 24.65 42.21 80.34
CA ALA A 147 23.96 43.29 81.02
C ALA A 147 23.71 44.52 80.10
N ALA A 148 24.71 44.94 79.33
CA ALA A 148 24.56 46.05 78.38
C ALA A 148 23.55 45.77 77.26
N LEU A 149 23.49 44.52 76.75
CA LEU A 149 22.49 44.10 75.77
C LEU A 149 21.09 44.08 76.38
N LEU A 150 20.93 43.63 77.63
CA LEU A 150 19.66 43.64 78.34
C LEU A 150 19.14 45.07 78.57
N ASP A 151 20.01 45.98 79.01
CA ASP A 151 19.68 47.40 79.18
C ASP A 151 19.27 48.03 77.83
N SER A 152 19.98 47.71 76.74
CA SER A 152 19.63 48.19 75.40
C SER A 152 18.29 47.62 74.89
N ALA A 153 17.99 46.36 75.19
CA ALA A 153 16.72 45.72 74.84
C ALA A 153 15.57 46.37 75.61
N ILE A 154 15.75 46.62 76.92
CA ILE A 154 14.79 47.32 77.78
C ILE A 154 14.57 48.76 77.27
N ALA A 155 15.63 49.46 76.88
CA ALA A 155 15.54 50.80 76.29
C ALA A 155 14.84 50.83 74.92
N SER A 156 14.83 49.71 74.18
CA SER A 156 14.20 49.60 72.86
C SER A 156 12.72 49.19 72.89
N LEU A 157 12.22 48.64 74.02
CA LEU A 157 10.81 48.27 74.21
C LEU A 157 9.81 49.42 73.96
N PRO A 158 10.05 50.67 74.42
CA PRO A 158 9.13 51.78 74.21
C PRO A 158 8.96 52.18 72.73
N GLN A 159 9.96 51.91 71.88
CA GLN A 159 9.91 52.23 70.45
C GLN A 159 9.14 51.19 69.62
N ARG A 160 8.97 49.96 70.12
CA ARG A 160 8.19 48.89 69.47
C ARG A 160 6.76 48.77 69.98
N LEU A 161 6.40 49.53 71.01
CA LEU A 161 5.07 49.59 71.64
C LEU A 161 4.26 50.85 71.24
N ARG A 162 4.71 51.59 70.23
CA ARG A 162 3.90 52.55 69.47
C ARG A 162 3.58 51.97 68.10
#